data_AF-A0A3A4QVC7-F1
#
_entry.id   AF-A0A3A4QVC7-F1
#
_cell.length_a   1.000
_cell.length_b   1.000
_cell.length_c   1.000
_cell.angle_alpha   90.00
_cell.angle_beta   90.00
_cell.angle_gamma   90.00
#
_symmetry.space_group_name_H-M   'P 1'
#
loop_
_entity.id
_entity.type
_entity.pdbx_description
1 polymer ?
#
loop_
_entity_poly.entity_id
_entity_poly.type
_entity_poly.pdbx_seq_one_letter_code
_entity_poly.pdbx_strand_id
1 'polypeptide(L)'
;MDLKFKNGQGIIWAVFFSAIQIALFKELFQMFIVAIFGGGNSEFSFIFPSFQYYFEPLPDRLMPELLLLYFAPYIYLVLSVEVATATMRKIPHGKGRFFLVIFILIQIGYLLIQIFYSAVILILSPNIQNDWIALTLYLGYDEIERFIFAFAVIFLFVFYLNISTKRIQKYINY
;
A
#
# COMPACT_ATOMS: atom_id res chain seq x y z
N MET A 1 -2.98 -30.71 21.62
CA MET A 1 -2.91 -29.24 21.45
C MET A 1 -4.02 -28.82 20.51
N ASP A 2 -5.01 -28.11 21.05
CA ASP A 2 -6.31 -27.84 20.41
C ASP A 2 -6.19 -27.05 19.11
N LEU A 3 -7.04 -27.36 18.11
CA LEU A 3 -7.09 -26.69 16.80
C LEU A 3 -7.26 -25.16 16.94
N LYS A 4 -7.95 -24.69 17.99
CA LYS A 4 -8.09 -23.27 18.35
C LYS A 4 -6.76 -22.60 18.71
N PHE A 5 -5.92 -23.26 19.53
CA PHE A 5 -4.62 -22.73 19.95
C PHE A 5 -3.64 -22.64 18.77
N LYS A 6 -3.75 -23.61 17.87
CA LYS A 6 -2.98 -23.70 16.62
C LYS A 6 -3.31 -22.55 15.65
N ASN A 7 -4.57 -22.12 15.57
CA ASN A 7 -4.99 -21.02 14.70
C ASN A 7 -4.69 -19.65 15.30
N GLY A 8 -4.78 -19.49 16.63
CA GLY A 8 -4.47 -18.22 17.31
C GLY A 8 -3.04 -17.70 17.05
N GLN A 9 -2.05 -18.60 17.06
CA GLN A 9 -0.67 -18.24 16.70
C GLN A 9 -0.56 -17.73 15.25
N GLY A 10 -1.32 -18.31 14.32
CA GLY A 10 -1.34 -17.86 12.93
C GLY A 10 -1.87 -16.43 12.77
N ILE A 11 -2.86 -16.04 13.58
CA ILE A 11 -3.38 -14.66 13.62
C ILE A 11 -2.30 -13.70 14.10
N ILE A 12 -1.66 -14.01 15.23
CA ILE A 12 -0.66 -13.14 15.85
C ILE A 12 0.50 -12.90 14.88
N TRP A 13 1.00 -13.96 14.22
CA TRP A 13 2.02 -13.82 13.21
C TRP A 13 1.54 -13.00 12.02
N ALA A 14 0.31 -13.21 11.52
CA ALA A 14 -0.21 -12.44 10.39
C ALA A 14 -0.27 -10.94 10.72
N VAL A 15 -0.79 -10.59 11.90
CA VAL A 15 -0.85 -9.21 12.39
C VAL A 15 0.55 -8.62 12.51
N PHE A 16 1.48 -9.36 13.13
CA PHE A 16 2.86 -8.91 13.32
C PHE A 16 3.59 -8.66 11.99
N PHE A 17 3.52 -9.60 11.05
CA PHE A 17 4.14 -9.46 9.74
C PHE A 17 3.49 -8.36 8.91
N SER A 18 2.16 -8.23 8.94
CA SER A 18 1.48 -7.12 8.27
C SER A 18 1.88 -5.76 8.86
N ALA A 19 2.01 -5.66 10.18
CA ALA A 19 2.43 -4.44 10.85
C ALA A 19 3.86 -4.03 10.45
N ILE A 20 4.82 -4.97 10.46
CA ILE A 20 6.19 -4.69 9.99
C ILE A 20 6.17 -4.28 8.51
N GLN A 21 5.39 -4.97 7.69
CA GLN A 21 5.33 -4.68 6.27
C GLN A 21 4.80 -3.28 5.99
N ILE A 22 3.75 -2.87 6.69
CA ILE A 22 3.13 -1.55 6.58
C ILE A 22 4.01 -0.47 7.20
N ALA A 23 4.66 -0.73 8.33
CA ALA A 23 5.45 0.27 9.04
C ALA A 23 6.83 0.51 8.41
N LEU A 24 7.43 -0.51 7.80
CA LEU A 24 8.83 -0.48 7.35
C LEU A 24 8.99 -0.84 5.88
N PHE A 25 8.52 -2.02 5.45
CA PHE A 25 8.91 -2.53 4.12
C PHE A 25 8.33 -1.71 2.96
N LYS A 26 7.15 -1.10 3.11
CA LYS A 26 6.61 -0.20 2.08
C LYS A 26 7.53 1.01 1.82
N GLU A 27 8.11 1.56 2.90
CA GLU A 27 8.99 2.74 2.84
C GLU A 27 10.36 2.34 2.26
N LEU A 28 10.88 1.17 2.66
CA LEU A 28 12.10 0.61 2.06
C LEU A 28 11.93 0.32 0.57
N PHE A 29 10.75 -0.12 0.14
CA PHE A 29 10.44 -0.31 -1.27
C PHE A 29 10.43 1.02 -2.02
N GLN A 30 9.82 2.06 -1.45
CA GLN A 30 9.84 3.40 -2.05
C GLN A 30 11.26 3.95 -2.16
N MET A 31 12.07 3.82 -1.11
CA MET A 31 13.49 4.18 -1.12
C MET A 31 14.25 3.43 -2.22
N PHE A 32 13.98 2.13 -2.41
CA PHE A 32 14.58 1.34 -3.48
C PHE A 32 14.19 1.86 -4.88
N ILE A 33 12.91 2.16 -5.10
CA ILE A 33 12.44 2.73 -6.38
C ILE A 33 13.08 4.11 -6.61
N VAL A 34 13.14 4.96 -5.59
CA VAL A 34 13.74 6.29 -5.67
C VAL A 34 15.24 6.22 -5.93
N ALA A 35 15.95 5.23 -5.38
CA ALA A 35 17.36 5.01 -5.66
C ALA A 35 17.63 4.59 -7.12
N ILE A 36 16.70 3.86 -7.76
CA ILE A 36 16.81 3.43 -9.16
C ILE A 36 16.44 4.57 -10.11
N PHE A 37 15.30 5.20 -9.87
CA PHE A 37 14.72 6.20 -10.76
C PHE A 37 15.20 7.61 -10.46
N GLY A 38 15.98 7.82 -9.41
CA GLY A 38 16.75 9.03 -9.12
C GLY A 38 15.96 10.16 -8.46
N GLY A 39 15.70 10.03 -7.14
CA GLY A 39 15.38 11.15 -6.27
C GLY A 39 16.61 12.02 -6.00
N GLY A 40 16.38 13.32 -5.80
CA GLY A 40 17.38 14.27 -5.32
C GLY A 40 17.66 14.05 -3.84
N ASN A 41 17.34 15.03 -3.00
CA ASN A 41 17.48 14.86 -1.55
C ASN A 41 16.48 13.81 -1.06
N SER A 42 16.91 12.95 -0.14
CA SER A 42 16.01 12.01 0.52
C SER A 42 16.37 11.81 1.98
N GLU A 43 15.35 11.56 2.79
CA GLU A 43 15.48 11.37 4.23
C GLU A 43 14.58 10.21 4.67
N PHE A 44 15.15 9.31 5.46
CA PHE A 44 14.41 8.21 6.07
C PHE A 44 14.29 8.48 7.56
N SER A 45 13.08 8.82 8.00
CA SER A 45 12.79 9.19 9.38
C SER A 45 11.90 8.15 10.06
N PHE A 46 12.03 8.02 11.38
CA PHE A 46 11.13 7.22 12.18
C PHE A 46 10.17 8.13 12.94
N ILE A 47 8.88 8.05 12.63
CA ILE A 47 7.80 8.80 13.28
C ILE A 47 6.82 7.79 13.83
N PHE A 48 6.92 7.52 15.13
CA PHE A 48 6.14 6.47 15.79
C PHE A 48 4.64 6.56 15.41
N PRO A 49 4.01 5.46 14.95
CA PRO A 49 4.50 4.08 14.94
C PRO A 49 5.09 3.58 13.60
N SER A 50 5.41 4.47 12.64
CA SER A 50 5.86 4.09 11.30
C SER A 50 7.17 4.76 10.87
N PHE A 51 7.86 4.16 9.91
CA PHE A 51 8.87 4.89 9.16
C PHE A 51 8.19 5.77 8.10
N GLN A 52 8.84 6.87 7.74
CA GLN A 52 8.43 7.75 6.65
C GLN A 52 9.66 8.05 5.81
N TYR A 53 9.57 7.79 4.51
CA TYR A 53 10.58 8.14 3.54
C TYR A 53 10.16 9.40 2.79
N TYR A 54 10.90 10.47 3.03
CA TYR A 54 10.77 11.71 2.27
C TYR A 54 11.76 11.71 1.12
N PHE A 55 11.33 12.22 -0.04
CA PHE A 55 12.21 12.47 -1.17
C PHE A 55 11.75 13.68 -1.96
N GLU A 56 12.71 14.37 -2.55
CA GLU A 56 12.49 15.43 -3.54
C GLU A 56 12.84 14.87 -4.92
N PRO A 57 11.90 14.75 -5.87
CA PRO A 57 12.23 14.36 -7.22
C PRO A 57 13.15 15.41 -7.86
N LEU A 58 14.08 14.95 -8.70
CA LEU A 58 14.91 15.86 -9.51
C LEU A 58 14.02 16.75 -10.41
N PRO A 59 14.45 17.99 -10.73
CA PRO A 59 13.74 18.82 -11.69
C PRO A 59 13.63 18.12 -13.06
N ASP A 60 12.59 18.45 -13.83
CA ASP A 60 12.32 17.96 -15.19
C ASP A 60 12.01 16.46 -15.32
N ARG A 61 11.58 15.80 -14.24
CA ARG A 61 11.12 14.40 -14.27
C ARG A 61 9.84 14.24 -15.09
N LEU A 62 9.79 13.19 -15.90
CA LEU A 62 8.62 12.85 -16.69
C LEU A 62 7.46 12.40 -15.79
N MET A 63 6.22 12.73 -16.18
CA MET A 63 5.01 12.36 -15.45
C MET A 63 4.93 10.87 -15.05
N PRO A 64 5.25 9.88 -15.92
CA PRO A 64 5.21 8.47 -15.53
C PRO A 64 6.21 8.10 -14.43
N GLU A 65 7.37 8.76 -14.39
CA GLU A 65 8.39 8.54 -13.35
C GLU A 65 7.89 9.08 -12.01
N LEU A 66 7.31 10.28 -12.01
CA LEU A 66 6.68 10.86 -10.81
C LEU A 66 5.56 9.95 -10.29
N LEU A 67 4.67 9.49 -11.17
CA LEU A 67 3.63 8.54 -10.79
C LEU A 67 4.24 7.27 -10.17
N LEU A 68 5.28 6.69 -10.77
CA LEU A 68 5.92 5.50 -10.22
C LEU A 68 6.50 5.73 -8.82
N LEU A 69 7.20 6.85 -8.61
CA LEU A 69 7.83 7.20 -7.32
C LEU A 69 6.78 7.37 -6.21
N TYR A 70 5.72 8.14 -6.48
CA TYR A 70 4.68 8.43 -5.48
C TYR A 70 3.67 7.28 -5.29
N PHE A 71 3.49 6.41 -6.29
CA PHE A 71 2.68 5.20 -6.16
C PHE A 71 3.44 3.98 -5.65
N ALA A 72 4.77 4.05 -5.50
CA ALA A 72 5.60 2.91 -5.07
C ALA A 72 5.11 2.23 -3.78
N PRO A 73 4.72 2.95 -2.70
CA PRO A 73 4.17 2.31 -1.50
C PRO A 73 2.90 1.50 -1.78
N TYR A 74 2.00 2.02 -2.62
CA TYR A 74 0.76 1.33 -2.98
C TYR A 74 1.02 0.13 -3.89
N ILE A 75 1.95 0.25 -4.85
CA ILE A 75 2.40 -0.84 -5.70
C ILE A 75 2.96 -1.98 -4.83
N TYR A 76 3.77 -1.66 -3.83
CA TYR A 76 4.30 -2.66 -2.91
C TYR A 76 3.20 -3.43 -2.15
N LEU A 77 2.18 -2.72 -1.64
CA LEU A 77 1.05 -3.35 -0.95
C LEU A 77 0.25 -4.26 -1.89
N VAL A 78 -0.01 -3.79 -3.12
CA VAL A 78 -0.67 -4.60 -4.16
C VAL A 78 0.16 -5.85 -4.49
N LEU A 79 1.46 -5.71 -4.74
CA LEU A 79 2.36 -6.84 -4.99
C LEU A 79 2.35 -7.83 -3.84
N SER A 80 2.32 -7.34 -2.60
CA SER A 80 2.27 -8.18 -1.40
C SER A 80 0.99 -9.00 -1.31
N VAL A 81 -0.16 -8.38 -1.63
CA VAL A 81 -1.46 -9.07 -1.72
C VAL A 81 -1.43 -10.12 -2.84
N GLU A 82 -0.87 -9.79 -4.01
CA GLU A 82 -0.77 -10.73 -5.13
C GLU A 82 0.13 -11.92 -4.80
N VAL A 83 1.31 -11.69 -4.22
CA VAL A 83 2.24 -12.75 -3.80
C VAL A 83 1.62 -13.64 -2.73
N ALA A 84 0.94 -13.05 -1.74
CA ALA A 84 0.25 -13.81 -0.71
C ALA A 84 -0.89 -14.65 -1.32
N THR A 85 -1.67 -14.08 -2.24
CA THR A 85 -2.76 -14.77 -2.94
C THR A 85 -2.23 -15.91 -3.81
N ALA A 86 -1.13 -15.69 -4.55
CA ALA A 86 -0.49 -16.71 -5.36
C ALA A 86 0.09 -17.85 -4.51
N THR A 87 0.72 -17.51 -3.37
CA THR A 87 1.23 -18.48 -2.40
C THR A 87 0.10 -19.29 -1.77
N MET A 88 -1.03 -18.66 -1.46
CA MET A 88 -2.19 -19.32 -0.87
C MET A 88 -2.72 -20.46 -1.75
N ARG A 89 -2.65 -20.34 -3.09
CA ARG A 89 -3.05 -21.42 -4.02
C ARG A 89 -2.21 -22.70 -3.88
N LYS A 90 -0.99 -22.59 -3.36
CA LYS A 90 -0.04 -23.70 -3.24
C LYS A 90 -0.02 -24.32 -1.84
N ILE A 91 -0.62 -23.67 -0.85
CA ILE A 91 -0.61 -24.12 0.54
C ILE A 91 -1.88 -24.89 0.85
N PRO A 92 -1.79 -26.11 1.41
CA PRO A 92 -2.97 -26.88 1.81
C PRO A 92 -3.75 -26.18 2.93
N HIS A 93 -5.00 -26.59 3.11
CA HIS A 93 -5.84 -26.12 4.22
C HIS A 93 -5.13 -26.30 5.57
N GLY A 94 -5.04 -25.24 6.36
CA GLY A 94 -4.34 -25.25 7.64
C GLY A 94 -3.85 -23.87 8.09
N LYS A 95 -2.93 -23.85 9.08
CA LYS A 95 -2.42 -22.62 9.70
C LYS A 95 -1.83 -21.61 8.70
N GLY A 96 -1.05 -22.10 7.74
CA GLY A 96 -0.40 -21.23 6.74
C GLY A 96 -1.41 -20.53 5.85
N ARG A 97 -2.48 -21.22 5.45
CA ARG A 97 -3.59 -20.63 4.70
C ARG A 97 -4.31 -19.56 5.52
N PHE A 98 -4.58 -19.84 6.79
CA PHE A 98 -5.24 -18.89 7.69
C PHE A 98 -4.39 -17.63 7.93
N PHE A 99 -3.07 -17.79 8.12
CA PHE A 99 -2.11 -16.69 8.18
C PHE A 99 -2.19 -15.81 6.93
N LEU A 100 -2.16 -16.41 5.73
CA LEU A 100 -2.21 -15.66 4.47
C LEU A 100 -3.53 -14.93 4.28
N VAL A 101 -4.67 -15.54 4.64
CA VAL A 101 -5.98 -14.87 4.56
C VAL A 101 -6.00 -13.62 5.43
N ILE A 102 -5.59 -13.73 6.70
CA ILE A 102 -5.59 -12.59 7.63
C ILE A 102 -4.60 -11.53 7.15
N PHE A 103 -3.41 -11.94 6.73
CA PHE A 103 -2.41 -11.03 6.18
C PHE A 103 -2.97 -10.23 5.00
N ILE A 104 -3.60 -10.90 4.03
CA ILE A 104 -4.23 -10.25 2.88
C ILE A 104 -5.33 -9.28 3.30
N LEU A 105 -6.19 -9.67 4.26
CA LEU A 105 -7.26 -8.82 4.77
C LEU A 105 -6.71 -7.55 5.45
N ILE A 106 -5.64 -7.66 6.23
CA ILE A 106 -4.99 -6.49 6.85
C ILE A 106 -4.41 -5.57 5.78
N GLN A 107 -3.71 -6.12 4.78
CA GLN A 107 -3.15 -5.31 3.70
C GLN A 107 -4.23 -4.59 2.88
N ILE A 108 -5.32 -5.27 2.53
CA ILE A 108 -6.47 -4.67 1.83
C ILE A 108 -7.13 -3.58 2.69
N GLY A 109 -7.37 -3.85 3.96
CA GLY A 109 -7.95 -2.88 4.89
C GLY A 109 -7.09 -1.64 5.04
N TYR A 110 -5.77 -1.82 5.18
CA TYR A 110 -4.81 -0.72 5.24
C TYR A 110 -4.79 0.09 3.94
N LEU A 111 -4.73 -0.57 2.79
CA LEU A 111 -4.77 0.09 1.47
C LEU A 111 -6.02 0.96 1.32
N LEU A 112 -7.18 0.44 1.71
CA LEU A 112 -8.45 1.17 1.67
C LEU A 112 -8.39 2.41 2.56
N ILE A 113 -8.01 2.26 3.84
CA ILE A 113 -7.91 3.39 4.79
C ILE A 113 -6.95 4.45 4.26
N GLN A 114 -5.77 4.04 3.76
CA GLN A 114 -4.74 4.97 3.27
C GLN A 114 -5.21 5.75 2.05
N ILE A 115 -5.89 5.12 1.11
CA ILE A 115 -6.41 5.77 -0.10
C ILE A 115 -7.47 6.81 0.25
N PHE A 116 -8.42 6.45 1.11
CA PHE A 116 -9.44 7.39 1.56
C PHE A 116 -8.82 8.54 2.36
N TYR A 117 -7.88 8.24 3.25
CA TYR A 117 -7.15 9.25 4.01
C TYR A 117 -6.41 10.24 3.09
N SER A 118 -5.64 9.75 2.12
CA SER A 118 -4.91 10.61 1.18
C SER A 118 -5.83 11.43 0.29
N ALA A 119 -6.94 10.85 -0.19
CA ALA A 119 -7.93 11.58 -0.97
C ALA A 119 -8.61 12.69 -0.15
N VAL A 120 -9.00 12.38 1.09
CA VAL A 120 -9.62 13.36 1.99
C VAL A 120 -8.66 14.49 2.31
N ILE A 121 -7.38 14.21 2.57
CA ILE A 121 -6.37 15.25 2.83
C ILE A 121 -6.11 16.10 1.59
N LEU A 122 -5.97 15.48 0.41
CA LEU A 122 -5.79 16.19 -0.85
C LEU A 122 -6.92 17.21 -1.10
N ILE A 123 -8.14 16.87 -0.68
CA ILE A 123 -9.34 17.70 -0.85
C ILE A 123 -9.49 18.76 0.26
N LEU A 124 -9.34 18.37 1.52
CA LEU A 124 -9.74 19.20 2.67
C LEU A 124 -8.60 20.04 3.26
N SER A 125 -7.35 19.61 3.12
CA SER A 125 -6.24 20.27 3.81
C SER A 125 -4.92 20.11 3.06
N PRO A 126 -4.72 20.86 1.96
CA PRO A 126 -3.51 20.80 1.14
C PRO A 126 -2.22 21.21 1.87
N ASN A 127 -2.33 21.78 3.08
CA ASN A 127 -1.19 22.19 3.90
C ASN A 127 -0.57 21.05 4.72
N ILE A 128 -1.17 19.86 4.72
CA ILE A 128 -0.61 18.68 5.39
C ILE A 128 0.33 17.96 4.43
N GLN A 129 1.51 17.54 4.90
CA GLN A 129 2.41 16.72 4.11
C GLN A 129 1.73 15.39 3.73
N ASN A 130 1.46 15.22 2.43
CA ASN A 130 0.92 14.01 1.84
C ASN A 130 1.55 13.80 0.45
N ASP A 131 1.91 12.55 0.15
CA ASP A 131 2.52 12.16 -1.13
C ASP A 131 1.70 12.56 -2.36
N TRP A 132 0.37 12.50 -2.27
CA TRP A 132 -0.50 12.89 -3.39
C TRP A 132 -0.55 14.40 -3.55
N ILE A 133 -0.50 15.15 -2.45
CA ILE A 133 -0.37 16.61 -2.51
C ILE A 133 0.95 16.96 -3.21
N ALA A 134 2.06 16.38 -2.78
CA ALA A 134 3.36 16.61 -3.41
C ALA A 134 3.35 16.25 -4.91
N LEU A 135 2.84 15.07 -5.27
CA LEU A 135 2.69 14.64 -6.66
C LEU A 135 1.88 15.64 -7.49
N THR A 136 0.70 16.03 -7.02
CA THR A 136 -0.16 16.97 -7.78
C THR A 136 0.44 18.37 -7.91
N LEU A 137 1.24 18.81 -6.93
CA LEU A 137 2.03 20.03 -7.03
C LEU A 137 3.12 19.93 -8.10
N TYR A 138 3.87 18.83 -8.14
CA TYR A 138 4.88 18.60 -9.19
C TYR A 138 4.29 18.47 -10.59
N LEU A 139 3.08 17.93 -10.71
CA LEU A 139 2.36 17.86 -11.99
C LEU A 139 1.69 19.19 -12.38
N GLY A 140 1.70 20.19 -11.50
CA GLY A 140 1.08 21.48 -11.75
C GLY A 140 -0.44 21.45 -11.76
N TYR A 141 -1.06 20.48 -11.09
CA TYR A 141 -2.52 20.32 -11.11
C TYR A 141 -3.23 21.43 -10.35
N ASP A 142 -4.26 21.98 -10.99
CA ASP A 142 -5.21 22.88 -10.36
C ASP A 142 -6.14 22.14 -9.37
N GLU A 143 -7.03 22.87 -8.70
CA GLU A 143 -7.94 22.27 -7.71
C GLU A 143 -8.87 21.21 -8.34
N ILE A 144 -9.42 21.49 -9.53
CA ILE A 144 -10.37 20.60 -10.20
C ILE A 144 -9.66 19.31 -10.64
N GLU A 145 -8.46 19.43 -11.19
CA GLU A 145 -7.61 18.31 -11.60
C GLU A 145 -7.23 17.42 -10.41
N ARG A 146 -6.97 18.00 -9.23
CA ARG A 146 -6.74 17.22 -7.99
C ARG A 146 -7.96 16.41 -7.57
N PHE A 147 -9.16 16.98 -7.68
CA PHE A 147 -10.40 16.23 -7.42
C PHE A 147 -10.56 15.06 -8.40
N ILE A 148 -10.40 15.33 -9.70
CA ILE A 148 -10.51 14.30 -10.75
C ILE A 148 -9.48 13.19 -10.51
N PHE A 149 -8.23 13.56 -10.18
CA PHE A 149 -7.17 12.62 -9.84
C PHE A 149 -7.53 11.73 -8.64
N ALA A 150 -7.97 12.32 -7.51
CA ALA A 150 -8.38 11.55 -6.34
C ALA A 150 -9.48 10.53 -6.67
N PHE A 151 -10.53 10.97 -7.39
CA PHE A 151 -11.63 10.08 -7.79
C PHE A 151 -11.16 8.96 -8.70
N ALA A 152 -10.31 9.25 -9.70
CA ALA A 152 -9.77 8.25 -10.61
C ALA A 152 -8.95 7.18 -9.86
N VAL A 153 -8.12 7.60 -8.90
CA VAL A 153 -7.31 6.69 -8.09
C VAL A 153 -8.19 5.84 -7.17
N ILE A 154 -9.15 6.45 -6.46
CA ILE A 154 -10.14 5.71 -5.66
C ILE A 154 -10.84 4.66 -6.51
N PHE A 155 -11.34 5.05 -7.69
CA PHE A 155 -12.05 4.15 -8.58
C PHE A 155 -11.18 2.97 -9.01
N LEU A 156 -9.93 3.23 -9.42
CA LEU A 156 -8.97 2.20 -9.81
C LEU A 156 -8.74 1.20 -8.67
N PHE A 157 -8.53 1.68 -7.44
CA PHE A 157 -8.29 0.80 -6.31
C PHE A 157 -9.55 0.06 -5.85
N VAL A 158 -10.73 0.68 -5.88
CA VAL A 158 -12.00 -0.01 -5.60
C VAL A 158 -12.22 -1.16 -6.59
N PHE A 159 -11.94 -0.93 -7.88
CA PHE A 159 -12.01 -1.97 -8.90
C PHE A 159 -11.01 -3.10 -8.62
N TYR A 160 -9.77 -2.77 -8.31
CA TYR A 160 -8.74 -3.74 -7.91
C TYR A 160 -9.19 -4.56 -6.67
N LEU A 161 -9.66 -3.90 -5.62
CA LEU A 161 -10.11 -4.53 -4.38
C LEU A 161 -11.29 -5.48 -4.62
N ASN A 162 -12.22 -5.12 -5.51
CA ASN A 162 -13.32 -5.99 -5.91
C ASN A 162 -12.80 -7.29 -6.57
N ILE A 163 -11.86 -7.17 -7.51
CA ILE A 163 -11.24 -8.33 -8.17
C ILE A 163 -10.48 -9.19 -7.15
N SER A 164 -9.69 -8.58 -6.27
CA SER A 164 -8.92 -9.29 -5.24
C SER A 164 -9.83 -10.01 -4.24
N THR A 165 -10.91 -9.36 -3.80
CA THR A 165 -11.88 -9.95 -2.87
C THR A 165 -12.56 -11.19 -3.47
N LYS A 166 -13.01 -11.12 -4.74
CA LYS A 166 -13.58 -12.27 -5.45
C LYS A 166 -12.60 -13.44 -5.55
N ARG A 167 -11.31 -13.16 -5.79
CA ARG A 167 -10.26 -14.19 -5.84
C ARG A 167 -10.03 -14.83 -4.47
N ILE A 168 -9.95 -14.03 -3.41
CA ILE A 168 -9.77 -14.53 -2.03
C ILE A 168 -10.94 -15.41 -1.63
N GLN A 169 -12.19 -14.99 -1.89
CA GLN A 169 -13.38 -15.79 -1.59
C GLN A 169 -13.34 -17.14 -2.30
N LYS A 170 -12.96 -17.18 -3.59
CA LYS A 170 -12.75 -18.44 -4.32
C LYS A 170 -11.72 -19.32 -3.60
N TYR A 171 -10.61 -18.77 -3.13
CA TYR A 171 -9.61 -19.55 -2.39
C TYR A 171 -9.93 -19.76 -0.91
N ILE A 172 -11.05 -19.30 -0.39
CA ILE A 172 -11.50 -19.71 0.95
C ILE A 172 -12.45 -20.90 0.80
N ASN A 173 -13.30 -20.87 -0.22
CA ASN A 173 -14.35 -21.87 -0.44
C ASN A 173 -13.86 -23.16 -1.12
N TYR A 174 -12.72 -23.14 -1.81
CA TYR A 174 -12.06 -24.31 -2.42
C TYR A 174 -10.82 -24.70 -1.63
#